data_AF-A0A938KQX9-F1
#
_entry.id   AF-A0A938KQX9-F1
#
_cell.length_a   1.000
_cell.length_b   1.000
_cell.length_c   1.000
_cell.angle_alpha   90.00
_cell.angle_beta   90.00
_cell.angle_gamma   90.00
#
_symmetry.space_group_name_H-M   'P 1'
#
loop_
_entity.id
_entity.type
_entity.pdbx_description
1 polymer ?
#
loop_
_entity_poly.entity_id
_entity_poly.type
_entity_poly.pdbx_seq_one_letter_code
_entity_poly.pdbx_strand_id
1 'polypeptide(L)'
;MQPHTSMTPIRPSGNAFALLTALILAFEPSSAHAEITLKLAWDPNPETDVVGYRVGWTTDPGTLHSHFDTGSATTVAISGLAADTLYHFTVVAVNAAGLVSEPAPLLSHRTSSLAMPSAFDTWWSDHGLLLESATEDPDGDGIANLLESLCGGDPWRADAADRGRIRAGITNGQWKLEYIVNRSVAEDPRLSHGVFVSTDGMSSWRDIRELSGHPGFGMSVEPDAAGPGLDRVRLCVPMDALGSSAVFARLRAALQE
;
A
#
# COMPACT_ATOMS: atom_id res chain seq x y z
N MET A 1 48.28 -2.78 -24.58
CA MET A 1 48.74 -2.11 -25.81
C MET A 1 47.77 -2.47 -26.92
N GLN A 2 47.05 -1.48 -27.47
CA GLN A 2 46.09 -1.63 -28.58
C GLN A 2 46.80 -2.04 -29.89
N PRO A 3 46.11 -2.19 -31.06
CA PRO A 3 44.73 -2.53 -31.43
C PRO A 3 44.75 -3.74 -32.42
N HIS A 4 43.66 -4.07 -33.14
CA HIS A 4 43.66 -4.26 -34.60
C HIS A 4 42.29 -4.76 -35.11
N THR A 5 41.74 -3.98 -36.04
CA THR A 5 40.46 -4.12 -36.75
C THR A 5 40.56 -5.16 -37.89
N SER A 6 39.44 -5.80 -38.28
CA SER A 6 39.29 -6.55 -39.54
C SER A 6 37.91 -6.24 -40.13
N MET A 7 37.82 -5.40 -41.18
CA MET A 7 37.76 -5.65 -42.64
C MET A 7 36.33 -5.68 -43.20
N THR A 8 36.10 -4.75 -44.15
CA THR A 8 34.90 -4.42 -44.92
C THR A 8 34.59 -5.42 -46.06
N PRO A 9 33.37 -5.34 -46.65
CA PRO A 9 33.28 -4.87 -48.04
C PRO A 9 32.19 -3.82 -48.32
N ILE A 10 32.35 -3.13 -49.45
CA ILE A 10 31.64 -1.93 -49.92
C ILE A 10 30.87 -2.24 -51.24
N ARG A 11 29.58 -1.85 -51.29
CA ARG A 11 28.72 -1.39 -52.44
C ARG A 11 28.19 -2.41 -53.50
N PRO A 12 27.17 -2.04 -54.33
CA PRO A 12 26.05 -1.07 -54.16
C PRO A 12 24.67 -1.54 -54.69
N SER A 13 23.67 -0.67 -54.48
CA SER A 13 22.55 -0.28 -55.36
C SER A 13 21.34 -1.20 -55.57
N GLY A 14 20.16 -0.66 -55.23
CA GLY A 14 18.91 -0.95 -55.94
C GLY A 14 17.71 -1.23 -55.04
N ASN A 15 16.99 -0.19 -54.63
CA ASN A 15 15.70 -0.27 -53.93
C ASN A 15 14.62 -0.97 -54.78
N ALA A 16 13.81 -1.86 -54.16
CA ALA A 16 12.35 -1.70 -54.08
C ALA A 16 11.63 -2.95 -53.48
N PHE A 17 11.12 -2.75 -52.26
CA PHE A 17 9.81 -3.15 -51.72
C PHE A 17 9.12 -4.46 -52.16
N ALA A 18 8.99 -5.39 -51.22
CA ALA A 18 7.70 -5.93 -50.75
C ALA A 18 7.91 -6.58 -49.37
N LEU A 19 7.46 -5.93 -48.30
CA LEU A 19 7.49 -6.50 -46.95
C LEU A 19 6.09 -6.46 -46.33
N LEU A 20 5.69 -7.65 -45.90
CA LEU A 20 4.51 -8.07 -45.16
C LEU A 20 4.12 -7.08 -44.06
N THR A 21 2.89 -6.55 -44.09
CA THR A 21 2.34 -5.75 -42.97
C THR A 21 1.91 -6.68 -41.86
N ALA A 22 2.71 -6.78 -40.80
CA ALA A 22 2.30 -7.37 -39.53
C ALA A 22 1.51 -6.32 -38.73
N LEU A 23 0.25 -6.62 -38.43
CA LEU A 23 -0.55 -5.86 -37.45
C LEU A 23 -0.01 -6.19 -36.06
N ILE A 24 0.91 -5.36 -35.56
CA ILE A 24 1.34 -5.39 -34.16
C ILE A 24 0.28 -4.62 -33.37
N LEU A 25 -0.62 -5.35 -32.70
CA LEU A 25 -1.37 -4.80 -31.56
C LEU A 25 -0.35 -4.56 -30.45
N ALA A 26 0.24 -3.36 -30.41
CA ALA A 26 0.97 -2.90 -29.25
C ALA A 26 -0.06 -2.69 -28.14
N PHE A 27 -0.23 -3.70 -27.28
CA PHE A 27 -0.73 -3.48 -25.94
C PHE A 27 0.33 -2.63 -25.24
N GLU A 28 0.10 -1.33 -25.13
CA GLU A 28 0.91 -0.50 -24.26
C GLU A 28 0.64 -0.96 -22.83
N PRO A 29 1.64 -1.45 -22.08
CA PRO A 29 1.47 -1.63 -20.66
C PRO A 29 1.29 -0.23 -20.07
N SER A 30 0.04 0.16 -19.80
CA SER A 30 -0.23 1.30 -18.95
C SER A 30 0.21 0.92 -17.55
N SER A 31 1.46 1.22 -17.20
CA SER A 31 1.93 1.20 -15.82
C SER A 31 1.07 2.19 -15.04
N ALA A 32 0.08 1.69 -14.31
CA ALA A 32 -0.57 2.45 -13.26
C ALA A 32 0.51 2.74 -12.20
N HIS A 33 1.15 3.90 -12.30
CA HIS A 33 1.94 4.43 -11.19
C HIS A 33 0.95 4.71 -10.06
N ALA A 34 1.27 4.32 -8.83
CA ALA A 34 0.46 4.77 -7.69
C ALA A 34 0.54 6.30 -7.64
N GLU A 35 -0.60 6.94 -7.87
CA GLU A 35 -0.70 8.38 -8.01
C GLU A 35 -0.92 9.02 -6.65
N ILE A 36 -0.07 9.97 -6.27
CA ILE A 36 -0.24 10.72 -5.04
C ILE A 36 -1.17 11.91 -5.33
N THR A 37 -2.13 12.12 -4.43
CA THR A 37 -3.01 13.29 -4.44
C THR A 37 -2.69 14.22 -3.30
N LEU A 38 -2.38 15.48 -3.61
CA LEU A 38 -2.18 16.54 -2.63
C LEU A 38 -3.35 17.52 -2.64
N LYS A 39 -3.76 17.97 -1.45
CA LYS A 39 -4.75 19.04 -1.31
C LYS A 39 -4.03 20.36 -1.05
N LEU A 40 -4.15 21.30 -1.98
CA LEU A 40 -3.65 22.65 -1.85
C LEU A 40 -4.78 23.59 -1.39
N ALA A 41 -4.45 24.56 -0.56
CA ALA A 41 -5.35 25.62 -0.10
C ALA A 41 -4.58 26.95 -0.03
N TRP A 42 -5.26 28.05 -0.30
CA TRP A 42 -4.71 29.40 -0.20
C TRP A 42 -5.77 30.38 0.29
N ASP A 43 -5.30 31.51 0.83
CA ASP A 43 -6.18 32.59 1.26
C ASP A 43 -6.65 33.40 0.04
N PRO A 44 -7.93 33.79 -0.01
CA PRO A 44 -8.44 34.62 -1.09
C PRO A 44 -7.85 36.03 -1.05
N ASN A 45 -7.65 36.60 -2.24
CA ASN A 45 -7.29 37.99 -2.41
C ASN A 45 -8.41 38.94 -1.92
N PRO A 46 -8.07 40.08 -1.27
CA PRO A 46 -9.06 41.09 -0.87
C PRO A 46 -9.59 41.91 -2.05
N GLU A 47 -8.89 41.90 -3.20
CA GLU A 47 -9.30 42.62 -4.40
C GLU A 47 -10.57 42.03 -5.02
N THR A 48 -11.56 42.89 -5.30
CA THR A 48 -12.89 42.48 -5.78
C THR A 48 -12.95 42.14 -7.27
N ASP A 49 -11.91 42.47 -8.04
CA ASP A 49 -11.81 42.22 -9.47
C ASP A 49 -11.19 40.85 -9.80
N VAL A 50 -10.80 40.08 -8.78
CA VAL A 50 -10.35 38.68 -8.93
C VAL A 50 -11.56 37.79 -9.20
N VAL A 51 -11.56 37.13 -10.35
CA VAL A 51 -12.63 36.21 -10.79
C VAL A 51 -12.24 34.75 -10.64
N GLY A 52 -10.97 34.45 -10.38
CA GLY A 52 -10.51 33.10 -10.08
C GLY A 52 -9.01 33.00 -9.85
N TYR A 53 -8.54 31.76 -9.74
CA TYR A 53 -7.13 31.43 -9.52
C TYR A 53 -6.64 30.42 -10.53
N ARG A 54 -5.33 30.45 -10.76
CA ARG A 54 -4.60 29.44 -11.54
C ARG A 54 -3.51 28.86 -10.67
N VAL A 55 -3.50 27.54 -10.56
CA VAL A 55 -2.51 26.79 -9.79
C VAL A 55 -1.50 26.22 -10.77
N GLY A 56 -0.22 26.42 -10.47
CA GLY A 56 0.89 25.87 -11.23
C GLY A 56 1.82 25.03 -10.38
N TRP A 57 2.42 23.99 -10.96
CA TRP A 57 3.43 23.18 -10.29
C TRP A 57 4.54 22.72 -11.23
N THR A 58 5.69 22.38 -10.62
CA THR A 58 6.87 21.89 -11.32
C THR A 58 7.74 21.03 -10.42
N THR A 59 8.51 20.11 -11.02
CA THR A 59 9.60 19.38 -10.35
C THR A 59 10.96 20.07 -10.54
N ASP A 60 11.05 21.01 -11.48
CA ASP A 60 12.23 21.81 -11.77
C ASP A 60 11.98 23.27 -11.40
N PRO A 61 12.66 23.83 -10.40
CA PRO A 61 12.37 25.18 -9.88
C PRO A 61 12.60 26.32 -10.90
N GLY A 62 13.15 26.03 -12.08
CA GLY A 62 13.43 26.99 -13.14
C GLY A 62 12.30 27.20 -14.15
N THR A 63 11.27 26.35 -14.20
CA THR A 63 10.17 26.48 -15.20
C THR A 63 8.87 25.87 -14.67
N LEU A 64 7.76 26.59 -14.77
CA LEU A 64 6.41 26.07 -14.48
C LEU A 64 5.92 25.25 -15.68
N HIS A 65 5.77 23.93 -15.50
CA HIS A 65 5.42 23.02 -16.60
C HIS A 65 3.93 22.71 -16.67
N SER A 66 3.23 22.69 -15.53
CA SER A 66 1.81 22.32 -15.45
C SER A 66 1.00 23.39 -14.74
N HIS A 67 -0.18 23.70 -15.27
CA HIS A 67 -1.15 24.59 -14.62
C HIS A 67 -2.58 24.22 -14.98
N PHE A 68 -3.52 24.62 -14.13
CA PHE A 68 -4.95 24.65 -14.47
C PHE A 68 -5.66 25.77 -13.71
N ASP A 69 -6.80 26.19 -14.24
CA ASP A 69 -7.65 27.21 -13.64
C ASP A 69 -8.64 26.56 -12.66
N THR A 70 -8.72 27.08 -11.43
CA THR A 70 -9.60 26.58 -10.36
C THR A 70 -10.90 27.37 -10.26
N GLY A 71 -11.08 28.39 -11.10
CA GLY A 71 -12.15 29.38 -10.92
C GLY A 71 -12.01 30.07 -9.56
N SER A 72 -13.14 30.38 -8.91
CA SER A 72 -13.14 31.05 -7.60
C SER A 72 -12.83 30.13 -6.41
N ALA A 73 -12.56 28.84 -6.64
CA ALA A 73 -12.20 27.93 -5.56
C ALA A 73 -10.83 28.31 -4.97
N THR A 74 -10.71 28.26 -3.64
CA THR A 74 -9.47 28.52 -2.89
C THR A 74 -8.82 27.24 -2.36
N THR A 75 -9.33 26.08 -2.79
CA THR A 75 -8.78 24.77 -2.46
C THR A 75 -8.89 23.84 -3.65
N VAL A 76 -7.89 23.00 -3.90
CA VAL A 76 -7.94 22.01 -4.97
C VAL A 76 -7.12 20.75 -4.64
N ALA A 77 -7.55 19.62 -5.19
CA ALA A 77 -6.79 18.38 -5.17
C ALA A 77 -6.01 18.22 -6.48
N ILE A 78 -4.71 17.95 -6.38
CA ILE A 78 -3.80 17.67 -7.50
C ILE A 78 -3.43 16.21 -7.42
N SER A 79 -3.98 15.39 -8.33
CA SER A 79 -3.69 13.97 -8.48
C SER A 79 -2.63 13.72 -9.55
N GLY A 80 -2.18 12.47 -9.72
CA GLY A 80 -1.19 12.11 -10.73
C GLY A 80 0.24 12.55 -10.39
N LEU A 81 0.54 12.86 -9.12
CA LEU A 81 1.90 13.23 -8.71
C LEU A 81 2.76 11.99 -8.49
N ALA A 82 4.00 12.05 -8.96
CA ALA A 82 4.99 11.01 -8.74
C ALA A 82 5.40 10.96 -7.25
N ALA A 83 5.74 9.77 -6.78
CA ALA A 83 6.22 9.55 -5.43
C ALA A 83 7.67 9.97 -5.23
N ASP A 84 8.05 10.23 -3.98
CA ASP A 84 9.36 10.75 -3.56
C ASP A 84 9.89 11.90 -4.45
N THR A 85 8.97 12.72 -4.93
CA THR A 85 9.29 13.76 -5.91
C THR A 85 9.08 15.11 -5.27
N LEU A 86 10.11 15.98 -5.35
CA LEU A 86 10.00 17.36 -4.89
C LEU A 86 9.19 18.14 -5.92
N TYR A 87 8.04 18.65 -5.50
CA TYR A 87 7.23 19.55 -6.29
C TYR A 87 7.26 20.96 -5.69
N HIS A 88 7.22 21.95 -6.57
CA HIS A 88 7.08 23.36 -6.24
C HIS A 88 5.74 23.83 -6.77
N PHE A 89 4.90 24.38 -5.90
CA PHE A 89 3.56 24.86 -6.20
C PHE A 89 3.50 26.39 -6.09
N THR A 90 2.71 27.02 -6.95
CA THR A 90 2.37 28.44 -6.85
C THR A 90 0.92 28.66 -7.30
N VAL A 91 0.37 29.80 -6.91
CA VAL A 91 -0.97 30.25 -7.28
C VAL A 91 -0.87 31.70 -7.76
N VAL A 92 -1.59 32.02 -8.84
CA VAL A 92 -1.82 33.39 -9.30
C VAL A 92 -3.31 33.71 -9.28
N ALA A 93 -3.66 34.95 -8.96
CA ALA A 93 -5.01 35.45 -9.11
C ALA A 93 -5.25 35.86 -10.57
N VAL A 94 -6.47 35.67 -11.06
CA VAL A 94 -6.90 35.99 -12.42
C VAL A 94 -8.09 36.94 -12.35
N ASN A 95 -8.04 38.05 -13.11
CA ASN A 95 -9.15 39.00 -13.19
C ASN A 95 -10.06 38.75 -14.40
N ALA A 96 -11.16 39.50 -14.50
CA ALA A 96 -12.16 39.36 -15.57
C ALA A 96 -11.60 39.59 -16.99
N ALA A 97 -10.46 40.28 -17.12
CA ALA A 97 -9.76 40.51 -18.37
C ALA A 97 -8.74 39.40 -18.71
N GLY A 98 -8.60 38.38 -17.85
CA GLY A 98 -7.62 37.31 -18.01
C GLY A 98 -6.19 37.69 -17.63
N LEU A 99 -5.99 38.84 -16.98
CA LEU A 99 -4.68 39.24 -16.46
C LEU A 99 -4.38 38.47 -15.19
N VAL A 100 -3.12 38.07 -15.03
CA VAL A 100 -2.62 37.32 -13.88
C VAL A 100 -1.83 38.22 -12.93
N SER A 101 -1.93 37.98 -11.63
CA SER A 101 -1.11 38.65 -10.62
C SER A 101 0.35 38.19 -10.66
N GLU A 102 1.20 38.85 -9.88
CA GLU A 102 2.47 38.26 -9.47
C GLU A 102 2.22 36.90 -8.77
N PRO A 103 3.07 35.88 -8.99
CA PRO A 103 2.95 34.59 -8.34
C PRO A 103 3.12 34.68 -6.82
N ALA A 104 2.35 33.88 -6.10
CA ALA A 104 2.62 33.62 -4.70
C ALA A 104 4.01 32.96 -4.51
N PRO A 105 4.66 33.11 -3.34
CA PRO A 105 5.89 32.41 -3.03
C PRO A 105 5.76 30.90 -3.29
N LEU A 106 6.82 30.28 -3.81
CA LEU A 106 6.82 28.85 -4.09
C LEU A 106 6.64 28.05 -2.80
N LEU A 107 5.58 27.24 -2.75
CA LEU A 107 5.42 26.21 -1.74
C LEU A 107 6.10 24.95 -2.24
N SER A 108 7.20 24.57 -1.59
CA SER A 108 7.90 23.33 -1.93
C SER A 108 7.39 22.20 -1.04
N HIS A 109 6.97 21.11 -1.66
CA HIS A 109 6.52 19.93 -0.95
C HIS A 109 7.03 18.67 -1.66
N ARG A 110 7.70 17.80 -0.90
CA ARG A 110 8.11 16.49 -1.37
C ARG A 110 6.97 15.52 -1.13
N THR A 111 6.45 14.93 -2.20
CA THR A 111 5.45 13.86 -2.08
C THR A 111 6.05 12.68 -1.33
N SER A 112 5.21 11.95 -0.59
CA SER A 112 5.64 10.75 0.12
C SER A 112 6.31 9.78 -0.86
N SER A 113 7.36 9.10 -0.40
CA SER A 113 7.88 7.95 -1.14
C SER A 113 6.86 6.83 -1.12
N LEU A 114 6.69 6.14 -2.26
CA LEU A 114 6.02 4.83 -2.29
C LEU A 114 6.97 3.71 -1.82
N ALA A 115 8.20 4.06 -1.43
CA ALA A 115 9.19 3.19 -0.85
C ALA A 115 9.69 3.79 0.48
N MET A 116 8.98 3.48 1.56
CA MET A 116 9.64 2.89 2.72
C MET A 116 9.54 1.38 2.50
N PRO A 117 10.56 0.54 2.79
CA PRO A 117 10.23 -0.85 3.03
C PRO A 117 9.19 -0.81 4.15
N SER A 118 7.97 -1.25 3.85
CA SER A 118 6.99 -1.48 4.90
C SER A 118 7.64 -2.35 5.99
N ALA A 119 7.04 -2.40 7.17
CA ALA A 119 7.49 -3.37 8.16
C ALA A 119 7.49 -4.80 7.59
N PHE A 120 6.60 -5.09 6.62
CA PHE A 120 6.61 -6.32 5.85
C PHE A 120 7.87 -6.47 4.98
N ASP A 121 8.23 -5.48 4.15
CA ASP A 121 9.42 -5.55 3.27
C ASP A 121 10.73 -5.55 4.08
N THR A 122 10.75 -4.88 5.23
CA THR A 122 11.88 -4.88 6.16
C THR A 122 12.05 -6.27 6.77
N TRP A 123 10.97 -6.85 7.31
CA TRP A 123 10.98 -8.21 7.84
C TRP A 123 11.37 -9.23 6.75
N TRP A 124 10.85 -9.06 5.53
CA TRP A 124 11.15 -9.88 4.37
C TRP A 124 12.64 -9.86 4.00
N SER A 125 13.23 -8.67 3.98
CA SER A 125 14.65 -8.47 3.71
C SER A 125 15.53 -9.01 4.84
N ASP A 126 15.15 -8.78 6.10
CA ASP A 126 15.91 -9.23 7.28
C ASP A 126 15.99 -10.76 7.36
N HIS A 127 14.95 -11.46 6.92
CA HIS A 127 14.91 -12.93 6.85
C HIS A 127 15.37 -13.49 5.49
N GLY A 128 15.82 -12.65 4.56
CA GLY A 128 16.46 -13.08 3.32
C GLY A 128 15.53 -13.75 2.29
N LEU A 129 14.21 -13.50 2.35
CA LEU A 129 13.19 -14.16 1.53
C LEU A 129 13.12 -13.67 0.07
N LEU A 130 14.22 -13.19 -0.52
CA LEU A 130 14.24 -12.46 -1.80
C LEU A 130 13.69 -13.20 -3.04
N LEU A 131 13.55 -14.53 -2.96
CA LEU A 131 13.04 -15.39 -4.04
C LEU A 131 11.84 -16.24 -3.63
N GLU A 132 11.46 -16.19 -2.36
CA GLU A 132 10.37 -17.00 -1.81
C GLU A 132 9.02 -16.27 -2.00
N SER A 133 7.91 -16.97 -1.84
CA SER A 133 6.57 -16.42 -1.94
C SER A 133 5.97 -16.18 -0.56
N ALA A 134 5.08 -15.19 -0.46
CA ALA A 134 4.33 -14.86 0.76
C ALA A 134 3.49 -16.05 1.29
N THR A 135 3.18 -17.03 0.42
CA THR A 135 2.40 -18.23 0.72
C THR A 135 3.23 -19.47 1.03
N GLU A 136 4.55 -19.40 0.88
CA GLU A 136 5.44 -20.52 1.21
C GLU A 136 5.63 -20.64 2.73
N ASP A 137 5.90 -21.87 3.15
CA ASP A 137 6.12 -22.29 4.53
C ASP A 137 7.44 -23.09 4.53
N PRO A 138 8.60 -22.41 4.58
CA PRO A 138 9.89 -23.05 4.40
C PRO A 138 10.29 -23.98 5.55
N ASP A 139 9.79 -23.71 6.76
CA ASP A 139 10.10 -24.50 7.95
C ASP A 139 9.09 -25.64 8.22
N GLY A 140 7.94 -25.62 7.52
CA GLY A 140 6.93 -26.67 7.52
C GLY A 140 6.08 -26.71 8.79
N ASP A 141 5.95 -25.60 9.50
CA ASP A 141 5.18 -25.52 10.75
C ASP A 141 3.66 -25.27 10.53
N GLY A 142 3.27 -24.99 9.28
CA GLY A 142 1.92 -24.70 8.86
C GLY A 142 1.55 -23.22 8.86
N ILE A 143 2.50 -22.32 9.14
CA ILE A 143 2.36 -20.87 9.10
C ILE A 143 3.19 -20.34 7.92
N ALA A 144 2.52 -19.82 6.90
CA ALA A 144 3.22 -19.24 5.75
C ALA A 144 3.92 -17.91 6.09
N ASN A 145 4.97 -17.58 5.33
CA ASN A 145 5.81 -16.38 5.46
C ASN A 145 5.01 -15.08 5.75
N LEU A 146 3.88 -14.86 5.05
CA LEU A 146 3.04 -13.68 5.27
C LEU A 146 2.42 -13.64 6.67
N LEU A 147 1.94 -14.80 7.14
CA LEU A 147 1.34 -14.92 8.46
C LEU A 147 2.40 -14.86 9.56
N GLU A 148 3.60 -15.36 9.30
CA GLU A 148 4.75 -15.20 10.18
C GLU A 148 5.16 -13.74 10.33
N SER A 149 5.24 -12.99 9.23
CA SER A 149 5.53 -11.55 9.27
C SER A 149 4.50 -10.79 10.12
N LEU A 150 3.21 -11.15 9.99
CA LEU A 150 2.13 -10.56 10.77
C LEU A 150 2.24 -10.91 12.25
N CYS A 151 2.64 -12.14 12.59
CA CYS A 151 2.75 -12.60 13.98
C CYS A 151 4.13 -12.35 14.60
N GLY A 152 5.11 -11.89 13.83
CA GLY A 152 6.51 -11.70 14.22
C GLY A 152 7.29 -13.01 14.39
N GLY A 153 6.95 -14.06 13.63
CA GLY A 153 7.63 -15.37 13.60
C GLY A 153 8.95 -15.37 12.82
N ASP A 154 9.51 -16.56 12.58
CA ASP A 154 10.80 -16.79 11.90
C ASP A 154 10.66 -17.90 10.83
N PRO A 155 10.74 -17.55 9.53
CA PRO A 155 10.39 -18.43 8.41
C PRO A 155 11.34 -19.62 8.21
N TRP A 156 12.44 -19.67 8.97
CA TRP A 156 13.43 -20.73 8.86
C TRP A 156 13.46 -21.63 10.10
N ARG A 157 12.66 -21.34 11.12
CA ARG A 157 12.76 -22.00 12.41
C ARG A 157 11.38 -22.33 12.96
N ALA A 158 10.98 -23.58 12.74
CA ALA A 158 9.80 -24.18 13.36
C ALA A 158 10.00 -24.36 14.88
N ASP A 159 9.94 -23.27 15.64
CA ASP A 159 10.21 -23.25 17.06
C ASP A 159 8.95 -23.18 17.92
N ALA A 160 9.10 -23.42 19.22
CA ALA A 160 7.97 -23.47 20.14
C ALA A 160 7.30 -22.10 20.37
N ALA A 161 7.98 -21.00 20.00
CA ALA A 161 7.43 -19.66 20.08
C ALA A 161 6.32 -19.48 19.03
N ASP A 162 6.49 -19.99 17.81
CA ASP A 162 5.51 -19.82 16.73
C ASP A 162 4.23 -20.60 16.98
N ARG A 163 4.36 -21.84 17.49
CA ARG A 163 3.22 -22.62 18.01
C ARG A 163 2.52 -21.97 19.21
N GLY A 164 3.20 -21.06 19.90
CA GLY A 164 2.69 -20.33 21.06
C GLY A 164 2.03 -19.00 20.71
N ARG A 165 2.26 -18.47 19.50
CA ARG A 165 1.78 -17.16 19.04
C ARG A 165 0.32 -17.14 18.65
N ILE A 166 -0.31 -18.28 18.39
CA ILE A 166 -1.74 -18.38 18.09
C ILE A 166 -2.32 -19.53 18.94
N ARG A 167 -3.30 -19.22 19.80
CA ARG A 167 -3.92 -20.16 20.73
C ARG A 167 -5.42 -19.99 20.73
N ALA A 168 -6.14 -20.99 20.26
CA ALA A 168 -7.59 -21.05 20.34
C ALA A 168 -8.03 -22.08 21.39
N GLY A 169 -9.15 -21.83 22.05
CA GLY A 169 -9.73 -22.77 23.00
C GLY A 169 -11.14 -22.40 23.40
N ILE A 170 -11.83 -23.32 24.07
CA ILE A 170 -13.14 -23.06 24.68
C ILE A 170 -12.96 -23.11 26.18
N THR A 171 -13.44 -22.10 26.89
CA THR A 171 -13.40 -22.04 28.35
C THR A 171 -14.68 -21.41 28.87
N ASN A 172 -15.36 -22.08 29.81
CA ASN A 172 -16.60 -21.60 30.43
C ASN A 172 -17.68 -21.17 29.42
N GLY A 173 -17.85 -21.92 28.32
CA GLY A 173 -18.85 -21.63 27.30
C GLY A 173 -18.51 -20.43 26.39
N GLN A 174 -17.29 -19.89 26.48
CA GLN A 174 -16.79 -18.90 25.55
C GLN A 174 -15.67 -19.48 24.70
N TRP A 175 -15.72 -19.21 23.41
CA TRP A 175 -14.59 -19.39 22.51
C TRP A 175 -13.59 -18.26 22.72
N LYS A 176 -12.32 -18.61 22.86
CA LYS A 176 -11.22 -17.67 23.09
C LYS A 176 -10.14 -17.88 22.05
N LEU A 177 -9.62 -16.78 21.54
CA LEU A 177 -8.44 -16.76 20.68
C LEU A 177 -7.46 -15.73 21.22
N GLU A 178 -6.23 -16.16 21.46
CA GLU A 178 -5.09 -15.30 21.72
C GLU A 178 -4.14 -15.40 20.53
N TYR A 179 -3.72 -14.25 19.99
CA TYR A 179 -2.64 -14.23 19.02
C TYR A 179 -1.71 -13.02 19.17
N ILE A 180 -0.47 -13.15 18.70
CA ILE A 180 0.51 -12.06 18.62
C ILE A 180 0.44 -11.40 17.26
N VAL A 181 0.56 -10.08 17.24
CA VAL A 181 0.60 -9.28 16.01
C VAL A 181 1.74 -8.26 16.07
N ASN A 182 2.51 -8.18 15.00
CA ASN A 182 3.47 -7.11 14.77
C ASN A 182 2.70 -5.86 14.33
N ARG A 183 2.65 -4.86 15.21
CA ARG A 183 1.87 -3.63 15.02
C ARG A 183 2.21 -2.93 13.70
N SER A 184 3.49 -2.82 13.40
CA SER A 184 3.96 -2.11 12.22
C SER A 184 3.62 -2.86 10.93
N VAL A 185 3.62 -4.19 10.95
CA VAL A 185 3.20 -5.02 9.79
C VAL A 185 1.68 -4.99 9.63
N ALA A 186 0.93 -5.03 10.73
CA ALA A 186 -0.53 -4.96 10.72
C ALA A 186 -1.09 -3.61 10.27
N GLU A 187 -0.29 -2.54 10.34
CA GLU A 187 -0.61 -1.20 9.85
C GLU A 187 -0.22 -0.99 8.37
N ASP A 188 0.42 -1.96 7.71
CA ASP A 188 0.75 -1.85 6.27
C ASP A 188 -0.56 -1.79 5.46
N PRO A 189 -0.81 -0.70 4.70
CA PRO A 189 -2.03 -0.55 3.92
C PRO A 189 -2.19 -1.61 2.81
N ARG A 190 -1.11 -2.26 2.39
CA ARG A 190 -1.14 -3.36 1.41
C ARG A 190 -1.57 -4.67 2.05
N LEU A 191 -1.56 -4.79 3.38
CA LEU A 191 -1.92 -6.01 4.08
C LEU A 191 -3.38 -5.95 4.55
N SER A 192 -4.17 -6.92 4.13
CA SER A 192 -5.46 -7.23 4.77
C SER A 192 -5.28 -8.37 5.76
N HIS A 193 -5.77 -8.20 6.98
CA HIS A 193 -5.75 -9.26 7.99
C HIS A 193 -7.03 -9.30 8.82
N GLY A 194 -7.29 -10.46 9.42
CA GLY A 194 -8.44 -10.66 10.28
C GLY A 194 -8.58 -12.09 10.76
N VAL A 195 -9.40 -12.25 11.79
CA VAL A 195 -9.79 -13.56 12.33
C VAL A 195 -11.11 -13.96 11.70
N PHE A 196 -11.12 -15.13 11.07
CA PHE A 196 -12.30 -15.68 10.42
C PHE A 196 -12.74 -16.94 11.15
N VAL A 197 -14.05 -17.09 11.33
CA VAL A 197 -14.64 -18.28 11.94
C VAL A 197 -15.58 -18.99 10.98
N SER A 198 -15.64 -20.31 11.14
CA SER A 198 -16.57 -21.19 10.45
C SER A 198 -17.31 -22.04 11.47
N THR A 199 -18.62 -22.16 11.29
CA THR A 199 -19.51 -22.97 12.13
C THR A 199 -20.19 -24.10 11.34
N ASP A 200 -19.83 -24.25 10.07
CA ASP A 200 -20.44 -25.17 9.09
C ASP A 200 -19.41 -26.15 8.50
N GLY A 201 -18.43 -26.55 9.33
CA GLY A 201 -17.42 -27.52 8.93
C GLY A 201 -16.41 -26.97 7.91
N MET A 202 -16.02 -25.70 8.04
CA MET A 202 -15.06 -24.99 7.17
C MET A 202 -15.58 -24.63 5.77
N SER A 203 -16.89 -24.78 5.53
CA SER A 203 -17.50 -24.53 4.21
C SER A 203 -17.68 -23.04 3.92
N SER A 204 -17.99 -22.25 4.95
CA SER A 204 -18.06 -20.79 4.88
C SER A 204 -17.28 -20.14 6.01
N TRP A 205 -16.82 -18.91 5.78
CA TRP A 205 -15.98 -18.15 6.70
C TRP A 205 -16.53 -16.74 6.83
N ARG A 206 -16.74 -16.31 8.07
CA ARG A 206 -17.20 -14.95 8.41
C ARG A 206 -16.15 -14.21 9.23
N ASP A 207 -16.04 -12.90 9.07
CA ASP A 207 -15.12 -12.10 9.88
C ASP A 207 -15.67 -12.02 11.30
N ILE A 208 -14.83 -12.29 12.30
CA ILE A 208 -15.27 -12.26 13.71
C ILE A 208 -15.73 -10.86 14.14
N ARG A 209 -15.24 -9.80 13.49
CA ARG A 209 -15.59 -8.39 13.80
C ARG A 209 -17.05 -8.07 13.54
N GLU A 210 -17.74 -8.86 12.70
CA GLU A 210 -19.19 -8.76 12.51
C GLU A 210 -19.97 -9.02 13.81
N LEU A 211 -19.36 -9.68 14.80
CA LEU A 211 -19.95 -9.97 16.12
C LEU A 211 -19.65 -8.92 17.18
N SER A 212 -18.97 -7.82 16.82
CA SER A 212 -18.53 -6.78 17.77
C SER A 212 -19.65 -6.15 18.61
N GLY A 213 -20.90 -6.19 18.12
CA GLY A 213 -22.08 -5.69 18.83
C GLY A 213 -22.82 -6.74 19.69
N HIS A 214 -22.41 -8.01 19.67
CA HIS A 214 -23.09 -9.05 20.42
C HIS A 214 -22.75 -8.98 21.92
N PRO A 215 -23.73 -9.08 22.84
CA PRO A 215 -23.45 -9.16 24.27
C PRO A 215 -22.45 -10.27 24.60
N GLY A 216 -21.39 -9.94 25.34
CA GLY A 216 -20.35 -10.89 25.72
C GLY A 216 -19.23 -11.09 24.69
N PHE A 217 -19.31 -10.48 23.51
CA PHE A 217 -18.15 -10.31 22.63
C PHE A 217 -17.15 -9.36 23.31
N GLY A 218 -15.88 -9.78 23.36
CA GLY A 218 -14.78 -8.97 23.88
C GLY A 218 -13.57 -9.09 22.99
N MET A 219 -12.95 -7.96 22.71
CA MET A 219 -11.65 -7.88 22.06
C MET A 219 -10.77 -6.92 22.87
N SER A 220 -9.57 -7.37 23.23
CA SER A 220 -8.59 -6.54 23.92
C SER A 220 -7.23 -6.69 23.27
N VAL A 221 -6.49 -5.58 23.20
CA VAL A 221 -5.11 -5.54 22.72
C VAL A 221 -4.22 -5.16 23.90
N GLU A 222 -3.19 -5.94 24.15
CA GLU A 222 -2.14 -5.70 25.13
C GLU A 222 -0.86 -5.31 24.38
N PRO A 223 -0.53 -4.01 24.34
CA PRO A 223 0.64 -3.54 23.60
C PRO A 223 1.95 -4.11 24.16
N ASP A 224 2.87 -4.43 23.26
CA ASP A 224 4.24 -4.89 23.55
C ASP A 224 4.33 -6.16 24.46
N ALA A 225 3.23 -6.90 24.61
CA ALA A 225 3.12 -8.05 25.52
C ALA A 225 3.92 -9.29 25.08
N ALA A 226 4.44 -9.29 23.85
CA ALA A 226 5.38 -10.31 23.35
C ALA A 226 6.75 -9.72 22.99
N GLY A 227 7.00 -8.45 23.31
CA GLY A 227 8.20 -7.70 22.96
C GLY A 227 7.87 -6.36 22.29
N PRO A 228 8.87 -5.48 22.10
CA PRO A 228 8.64 -4.17 21.49
C PRO A 228 7.99 -4.28 20.09
N GLY A 229 6.85 -3.62 19.90
CA GLY A 229 6.07 -3.65 18.65
C GLY A 229 5.28 -4.93 18.41
N LEU A 230 5.33 -5.91 19.32
CA LEU A 230 4.58 -7.16 19.26
C LEU A 230 3.44 -7.15 20.29
N ASP A 231 2.24 -6.90 19.78
CA ASP A 231 1.03 -6.78 20.57
C ASP A 231 0.35 -8.12 20.72
N ARG A 232 -0.28 -8.35 21.87
CA ARG A 232 -1.10 -9.53 22.11
C ARG A 232 -2.57 -9.18 21.98
N VAL A 233 -3.25 -9.84 21.06
CA VAL A 233 -4.69 -9.69 20.86
C VAL A 233 -5.40 -10.86 21.52
N ARG A 234 -6.42 -10.55 22.34
CA ARG A 234 -7.31 -11.54 22.95
C ARG A 234 -8.73 -11.29 22.49
N LEU A 235 -9.37 -12.35 22.02
CA LEU A 235 -10.77 -12.40 21.63
C LEU A 235 -11.51 -13.35 22.56
N CYS A 236 -12.67 -12.92 23.04
CA CYS A 236 -13.63 -13.74 23.77
C CYS A 236 -14.98 -13.63 23.07
N VAL A 237 -15.52 -14.76 22.62
CA VAL A 237 -16.79 -14.82 21.89
C VAL A 237 -17.69 -15.85 22.55
N PRO A 238 -18.92 -15.48 22.95
CA PRO A 238 -19.89 -16.44 23.48
C PRO A 238 -20.25 -17.51 22.44
N MET A 239 -20.34 -18.78 22.84
CA MET A 239 -20.65 -19.87 21.90
C MET A 239 -22.07 -19.78 21.32
N ASP A 240 -23.02 -19.17 22.04
CA ASP A 240 -24.37 -18.85 21.56
C ASP A 240 -24.35 -17.81 20.43
N ALA A 241 -23.45 -16.82 20.49
CA ALA A 241 -23.23 -15.86 19.40
C ALA A 241 -22.71 -16.52 18.11
N LEU A 242 -22.03 -17.66 18.25
CA LEU A 242 -21.53 -18.45 17.13
C LEU A 242 -22.61 -19.37 16.56
N GLY A 243 -23.62 -19.75 17.36
CA GLY A 243 -24.75 -20.56 16.93
C GLY A 243 -24.41 -22.04 16.71
N SER A 244 -23.23 -22.49 17.16
CA SER A 244 -22.75 -23.87 17.00
C SER A 244 -21.84 -24.27 18.16
N SER A 245 -21.85 -25.56 18.52
CA SER A 245 -20.91 -26.15 19.48
C SER A 245 -19.55 -26.51 18.84
N ALA A 246 -19.47 -26.52 17.51
CA ALA A 246 -18.24 -26.74 16.75
C ALA A 246 -17.88 -25.47 15.98
N VAL A 247 -16.74 -24.88 16.34
CA VAL A 247 -16.24 -23.64 15.77
C VAL A 247 -14.82 -23.87 15.30
N PHE A 248 -14.59 -23.59 14.02
CA PHE A 248 -13.26 -23.50 13.45
C PHE A 248 -12.90 -22.04 13.32
N ALA A 249 -11.63 -21.71 13.50
CA ALA A 249 -11.12 -20.36 13.32
C ALA A 249 -9.79 -20.39 12.60
N ARG A 250 -9.51 -19.32 11.87
CA ARG A 250 -8.22 -19.09 11.25
C ARG A 250 -7.88 -17.61 11.34
N LEU A 251 -6.61 -17.33 11.56
CA LEU A 251 -6.04 -16.02 11.25
C LEU A 251 -5.72 -16.01 9.75
N ARG A 252 -6.11 -14.95 9.06
CA ARG A 252 -5.82 -14.79 7.63
C ARG A 252 -5.10 -13.46 7.42
N ALA A 253 -4.05 -13.51 6.61
CA ALA A 253 -3.37 -12.35 6.05
C ALA A 253 -3.39 -12.49 4.51
N ALA A 254 -3.53 -11.38 3.78
CA ALA A 254 -3.45 -11.35 2.33
C ALA A 254 -2.95 -9.98 1.85
N LEU A 255 -2.04 -9.99 0.88
CA LEU A 255 -1.63 -8.78 0.17
C LEU A 255 -2.74 -8.32 -0.76
N GLN A 256 -3.00 -7.02 -0.76
CA GLN A 256 -3.90 -6.34 -1.69
C GLN A 256 -3.08 -5.98 -2.93
N GLU A 257 -3.61 -6.33 -4.11
CA GLU A 257 -3.04 -5.95 -5.41
C GLU A 257 -3.21 -4.46 -5.72
#